data_AF-A0A3V9Q007-F1
#
_entry.id   AF-A0A3V9Q007-F1
#
_cell.length_a   1.000
_cell.length_b   1.000
_cell.length_c   1.000
_cell.angle_alpha   90.00
_cell.angle_beta   90.00
_cell.angle_gamma   90.00
#
_symmetry.space_group_name_H-M   'P 1'
#
loop_
_entity.id
_entity.type
_entity.pdbx_description
1 polymer ?
#
loop_
_entity_poly.entity_id
_entity_poly.type
_entity_poly.pdbx_seq_one_letter_code
_entity_poly.pdbx_strand_id
1 'polypeptide(L)'
;MSKKQLPVAPAGRPCARVTCETLPSALDRWNGGIKAAATDDNSISVFDVIGQDYWGEGVTAKRIAGALRAMNGADVTVNINSPGGDMF
;
A
#
# COMPACT_ATOMS: atom_id res chain seq x y z
N MET A 1 -27.90 36.88 17.82
CA MET A 1 -28.90 35.87 17.39
C MET A 1 -29.15 34.91 18.54
N SER A 2 -30.40 34.82 19.01
CA SER A 2 -30.79 34.00 20.16
C SER A 2 -30.88 32.51 19.77
N LYS A 3 -30.24 31.60 20.52
CA LYS A 3 -30.29 30.14 20.31
C LYS A 3 -31.70 29.53 20.45
N LYS A 4 -32.70 30.32 20.87
CA LYS A 4 -34.09 29.90 21.08
C LYS A 4 -34.93 29.78 19.80
N GLN A 5 -34.43 30.24 18.66
CA GLN A 5 -35.15 30.25 17.38
C GLN A 5 -34.48 29.39 16.31
N LEU A 6 -33.75 28.34 16.71
CA LEU A 6 -33.17 27.41 15.75
C LEU A 6 -34.27 26.52 15.15
N PRO A 7 -34.24 26.26 13.84
CA PRO A 7 -35.18 25.33 13.21
C PRO A 7 -35.04 23.94 13.86
N VAL A 8 -36.18 23.30 14.13
CA VAL A 8 -36.22 21.95 14.67
C VAL A 8 -35.62 20.97 13.66
N ALA A 9 -34.78 20.05 14.14
CA ALA A 9 -34.24 19.00 13.29
C ALA A 9 -35.40 18.13 12.75
N PRO A 10 -35.36 17.72 11.46
CA PRO A 10 -36.35 16.82 10.90
C PRO A 10 -36.49 15.55 11.76
N ALA A 11 -37.69 15.24 12.23
CA ALA A 11 -37.96 14.08 13.09
C ALA A 11 -37.86 12.74 12.35
N GLY A 12 -37.91 12.77 11.01
CA GLY A 12 -37.63 11.59 10.19
C GLY A 12 -36.16 11.24 10.32
N ARG A 13 -35.83 10.09 10.91
CA ARG A 13 -34.46 9.56 11.02
C ARG A 13 -33.86 9.45 9.60
N PRO A 14 -33.15 10.48 9.10
CA PRO A 14 -32.82 10.53 7.68
C PRO A 14 -31.77 9.47 7.33
N CYS A 15 -31.02 9.05 8.35
CA CYS A 15 -30.00 8.01 8.28
C CYS A 15 -30.50 6.63 8.73
N ALA A 16 -31.78 6.43 9.05
CA ALA A 16 -32.27 5.11 9.50
C ALA A 16 -32.11 4.00 8.44
N ARG A 17 -31.95 4.40 7.18
CA ARG A 17 -31.69 3.51 6.03
C ARG A 17 -30.23 3.52 5.57
N VAL A 18 -29.35 4.26 6.25
CA VAL A 18 -27.93 4.28 5.95
C VAL A 18 -27.31 3.06 6.61
N THR A 19 -26.83 2.13 5.79
CA THR A 19 -26.08 0.96 6.23
C THR A 19 -24.64 1.09 5.75
N CYS A 20 -23.69 0.46 6.46
CA CYS A 20 -22.30 0.34 6.00
C CYS A 20 -22.12 -0.85 5.05
N GLU A 21 -23.22 -1.48 4.64
CA GLU A 21 -23.21 -2.65 3.75
C GLU A 21 -22.95 -2.20 2.31
N THR A 22 -22.22 -3.04 1.58
CA THR A 22 -22.02 -2.83 0.16
C THR A 22 -23.36 -2.97 -0.57
N LEU A 23 -23.69 -2.00 -1.43
CA LEU A 23 -24.88 -2.08 -2.27
C LEU A 23 -24.79 -3.31 -3.20
N PRO A 24 -25.86 -4.10 -3.37
CA PRO A 24 -25.88 -5.22 -4.32
C PRO A 24 -25.45 -4.83 -5.73
N SER A 25 -25.95 -3.68 -6.22
CA SER A 25 -25.55 -3.13 -7.52
C SER A 25 -24.07 -2.74 -7.63
N ALA A 26 -23.38 -2.49 -6.51
CA ALA A 26 -21.94 -2.25 -6.50
C ALA A 26 -21.17 -3.58 -6.65
N LEU A 27 -21.67 -4.67 -6.07
CA LEU A 27 -21.13 -6.02 -6.28
C LEU A 27 -21.38 -6.50 -7.72
N ASP A 28 -22.58 -6.25 -8.28
CA ASP A 28 -22.92 -6.62 -9.66
C ASP A 28 -22.01 -5.92 -10.70
N ARG A 29 -21.55 -4.71 -10.39
CA ARG A 29 -20.65 -3.91 -11.23
C ARG A 29 -19.18 -4.12 -10.91
N TRP A 30 -18.86 -4.82 -9.81
CA TRP A 30 -17.49 -5.05 -9.41
C TRP A 30 -16.82 -6.01 -10.40
N ASN A 31 -15.69 -5.59 -10.95
CA ASN A 31 -14.87 -6.42 -11.81
C ASN A 31 -13.47 -6.57 -11.20
N GLY A 32 -13.26 -7.64 -10.43
CA GLY A 32 -11.95 -7.97 -9.85
C GLY A 32 -10.88 -8.34 -10.89
N GLY A 33 -11.24 -8.44 -12.17
CA GLY A 33 -10.32 -8.57 -13.29
C GLY A 33 -9.71 -7.23 -13.72
N ILE A 34 -10.27 -6.09 -13.29
CA ILE A 34 -9.65 -4.77 -13.49
C ILE A 34 -8.50 -4.65 -12.48
N LYS A 35 -7.30 -4.82 -13.00
CA LYS A 35 -6.04 -4.66 -12.29
C LYS A 35 -5.04 -4.01 -13.24
N ALA A 36 -3.98 -3.44 -12.68
CA ALA A 36 -2.89 -2.94 -13.49
C ALA A 36 -2.39 -4.06 -14.43
N ALA A 37 -2.13 -3.71 -15.70
CA ALA A 37 -1.62 -4.66 -16.69
C ALA A 37 -0.19 -5.11 -16.35
N ALA A 38 0.60 -4.22 -15.73
CA ALA A 38 1.83 -4.56 -15.06
C ALA A 38 1.52 -4.83 -13.58
N THR A 39 1.75 -6.06 -13.15
CA THR A 39 1.63 -6.45 -11.73
C THR A 39 2.94 -6.22 -10.99
N ASP A 40 4.03 -6.16 -11.74
CA ASP A 40 5.40 -6.25 -11.23
C ASP A 40 6.08 -4.91 -11.42
N ASP A 41 5.97 -4.04 -10.43
CA ASP A 41 7.01 -3.02 -10.25
C ASP A 41 8.27 -3.78 -9.85
N ASN A 42 9.14 -4.08 -10.82
CA ASN A 42 10.48 -4.62 -10.60
C ASN A 42 11.28 -3.60 -9.78
N SER A 43 10.99 -3.57 -8.49
CA SER A 43 11.47 -2.57 -7.58
C SER A 43 12.17 -3.25 -6.42
N ILE A 44 13.31 -2.70 -6.07
CA ILE A 44 14.10 -3.14 -4.92
C ILE A 44 14.29 -1.93 -4.02
N SER A 45 13.87 -2.06 -2.77
CA SER A 45 14.03 -1.01 -1.76
C SER A 45 15.20 -1.34 -0.83
N VAL A 46 16.16 -0.43 -0.76
CA VAL A 46 17.33 -0.51 0.12
C VAL A 46 17.19 0.59 1.17
N PHE A 47 16.41 0.30 2.21
CA PHE A 47 16.07 1.25 3.27
C PHE A 47 16.64 0.88 4.64
N ASP A 48 17.33 -0.25 4.73
CA ASP A 48 18.02 -0.71 5.92
C ASP A 48 19.54 -0.72 5.66
N VAL A 49 20.34 -1.11 6.65
CA VAL A 49 21.79 -1.27 6.49
C VAL A 49 22.11 -2.20 5.32
N ILE A 50 23.15 -1.85 4.56
CA ILE A 50 23.71 -2.72 3.53
C ILE A 50 24.58 -3.77 4.23
N GLY A 51 24.33 -5.04 3.95
CA GLY A 51 24.93 -6.14 4.68
C GLY A 51 24.01 -6.66 5.77
N GLN A 52 24.60 -7.23 6.82
CA GLN A 52 23.88 -7.84 7.93
C GLN A 52 24.10 -7.01 9.20
N ASP A 53 23.02 -6.63 9.87
CA ASP A 53 23.10 -5.90 11.14
C ASP A 53 23.46 -6.83 12.31
N TYR A 54 23.58 -6.27 13.52
CA TYR A 54 23.90 -7.04 14.72
C TYR A 54 22.84 -8.11 15.06
N TRP A 55 21.62 -7.96 14.56
CA TRP A 55 20.49 -8.86 14.78
C TRP A 55 20.31 -9.89 13.67
N GLY A 56 21.14 -9.84 12.63
CA GLY A 56 21.05 -10.74 11.50
C GLY A 56 20.14 -10.26 10.35
N GLU A 57 19.58 -9.05 10.46
CA GLU A 57 18.69 -8.40 9.51
C GLU A 57 19.47 -7.52 8.51
N GLY A 58 18.76 -6.81 7.64
CA GLY A 58 19.35 -5.88 6.67
C GLY A 58 19.25 -6.32 5.21
N VAL A 59 19.85 -5.51 4.33
CA VAL A 59 19.83 -5.72 2.88
C VAL A 59 21.12 -6.37 2.44
N THR A 60 21.14 -7.70 2.46
CA THR A 60 22.31 -8.50 2.09
C THR A 60 22.44 -8.69 0.57
N ALA A 61 23.68 -8.86 0.09
CA ALA A 61 23.95 -9.20 -1.31
C ALA A 61 23.24 -10.48 -1.76
N LYS A 62 23.09 -11.48 -0.86
CA LYS A 62 22.37 -12.73 -1.14
C LYS A 62 20.88 -12.48 -1.42
N ARG A 63 20.24 -11.58 -0.66
CA ARG A 63 18.84 -11.18 -0.85
C ARG A 63 18.65 -10.48 -2.19
N ILE A 64 19.53 -9.52 -2.50
CA ILE A 64 19.51 -8.78 -3.78
C ILE A 64 19.72 -9.73 -4.97
N ALA A 65 20.70 -10.64 -4.89
CA ALA A 65 20.94 -11.64 -5.95
C ALA A 65 19.74 -12.57 -6.16
N GLY A 66 19.00 -12.89 -5.09
CA GLY A 66 17.73 -13.63 -5.17
C GLY A 66 16.64 -12.86 -5.91
N ALA A 67 16.43 -11.60 -5.55
CA ALA A 67 15.46 -10.73 -6.20
C ALA A 67 15.78 -10.53 -7.70
N LEU A 68 17.04 -10.23 -8.04
CA LEU A 68 17.46 -10.04 -9.44
C LEU A 68 17.25 -11.29 -10.30
N ARG A 69 17.49 -12.49 -9.74
CA ARG A 69 17.21 -13.75 -10.45
C ARG A 69 15.71 -13.92 -10.76
N ALA A 70 14.83 -13.48 -9.85
CA ALA A 70 13.38 -13.54 -10.07
C ALA A 70 12.91 -12.55 -11.14
N MET A 71 13.59 -11.40 -11.27
CA MET A 71 13.26 -10.35 -12.26
C MET A 71 13.72 -10.68 -13.69
N ASN A 72 14.48 -11.76 -13.89
CA ASN A 72 14.79 -12.36 -15.19
C ASN A 72 15.30 -11.37 -16.27
N GLY A 73 16.18 -10.45 -15.89
CA GLY A 73 16.83 -9.52 -16.82
C GLY A 73 15.96 -8.37 -17.33
N ALA A 74 14.75 -8.20 -16.80
CA ALA A 74 13.94 -7.01 -17.02
C ALA A 74 14.54 -5.79 -16.29
N ASP A 75 14.15 -4.59 -16.71
CA ASP A 75 14.55 -3.34 -16.07
C ASP A 75 14.10 -3.34 -14.59
N VAL A 76 14.96 -2.79 -13.72
CA VAL A 76 14.75 -2.74 -12.27
C VAL A 76 14.91 -1.31 -11.76
N THR A 77 13.95 -0.85 -10.98
CA THR A 77 14.04 0.41 -10.22
C THR A 77 14.57 0.12 -8.82
N VAL A 78 15.67 0.77 -8.42
CA VAL A 78 16.22 0.60 -7.08
C VAL A 78 16.06 1.90 -6.29
N ASN A 79 15.30 1.83 -5.20
CA ASN A 79 15.07 2.95 -4.29
C ASN A 79 16.05 2.86 -3.12
N ILE A 80 16.93 3.84 -2.97
CA ILE A 80 18.01 3.80 -1.97
C ILE A 80 17.86 4.97 -0.99
N ASN A 81 17.71 4.63 0.28
CA ASN A 81 17.77 5.55 1.42
C ASN A 81 18.33 4.77 2.62
N SER A 82 19.58 4.35 2.49
CA SER A 82 20.26 3.47 3.45
C SER A 82 21.35 4.23 4.20
N PRO A 83 21.62 3.91 5.48
CA PRO A 83 22.78 4.43 6.22
C PRO A 83 24.12 3.91 5.69
N GLY A 84 24.12 3.01 4.70
CA GLY A 84 25.31 2.35 4.18
C GLY A 84 25.60 1.03 4.86
N GLY A 85 26.83 0.56 4.73
CA GLY A 85 27.25 -0.75 5.21
C GLY A 85 28.75 -0.96 5.09
N ASP A 86 29.19 -2.15 5.49
CA ASP A 86 30.58 -2.54 5.33
C ASP A 86 30.89 -2.91 3.87
N MET A 87 32.04 -2.48 3.39
CA MET A 87 32.59 -2.85 2.09
C MET A 87 33.64 -3.96 2.20
N PHE A 88 34.14 -4.27 3.41
CA PHE A 88 35.26 -5.16 3.65
C PHE A 88 34.92 -6.35 4.55
#